data_AF-Q0QLL2-F1
#
_entry.id   AF-Q0QLL2-F1
#
_cell.length_a   1.000
_cell.length_b   1.000
_cell.length_c   1.000
_cell.angle_alpha   90.00
_cell.angle_beta   90.00
_cell.angle_gamma   90.00
#
_symmetry.space_group_name_H-M   'P 1'
#
loop_
_entity.id
_entity.type
_entity.pdbx_description
1 polymer ?
#
loop_
_entity_poly.entity_id
_entity_poly.type
_entity_poly.pdbx_seq_one_letter_code
_entity_poly.pdbx_strand_id
1 'polypeptide(L)'
;RKSTGGKAPRKQLATKAARKSAPATGGVKKPHRYRPGTVALREIRRYQKSTELLIRKLPFQRLVREIAQDFKTDLRFQSSAVSALQEASEAYLVGLFEDTNLCAIHAKR
;
A
#
# COMPACT_ATOMS: atom_id res chain seq x y z
N ARG A 1 4.60 -5.93 -50.90
CA ARG A 1 3.48 -6.79 -51.35
C ARG A 1 3.42 -8.05 -50.49
N LYS A 2 2.47 -8.15 -49.56
CA LYS A 2 2.03 -9.39 -48.89
C LYS A 2 0.51 -9.31 -48.80
N SER A 3 -0.18 -10.30 -49.37
CA SER A 3 -1.63 -10.35 -49.50
C SER A 3 -2.26 -10.92 -48.22
N THR A 4 -3.25 -10.22 -47.67
CA THR A 4 -4.12 -10.74 -46.62
C THR A 4 -5.30 -11.47 -47.26
N GLY A 5 -5.18 -12.79 -47.40
CA GLY A 5 -6.30 -13.66 -47.78
C GLY A 5 -7.25 -13.83 -46.60
N GLY A 6 -8.45 -13.24 -46.69
CA GLY A 6 -9.49 -13.33 -45.66
C GLY A 6 -10.05 -14.75 -45.52
N LYS A 7 -10.13 -15.24 -44.28
CA LYS A 7 -10.93 -16.42 -43.92
C LYS A 7 -12.33 -15.96 -43.46
N ALA A 8 -13.37 -16.62 -43.96
CA ALA A 8 -14.77 -16.34 -43.62
C ALA A 8 -15.07 -16.47 -42.11
N PRO A 9 -16.04 -15.72 -41.56
CA PRO A 9 -16.31 -15.71 -40.13
C PRO A 9 -17.01 -17.00 -39.71
N ARG A 10 -16.31 -17.84 -38.95
CA ARG A 10 -16.90 -19.02 -38.30
C ARG A 10 -17.49 -18.60 -36.96
N LYS A 11 -18.79 -18.83 -36.74
CA LYS A 11 -19.49 -18.65 -35.44
C LYS A 11 -18.65 -19.24 -34.30
N GLN A 12 -18.15 -18.39 -33.39
CA GLN A 12 -17.51 -18.80 -32.15
C GLN A 12 -18.57 -18.91 -31.05
N LEU A 13 -18.92 -20.15 -30.68
CA LEU A 13 -19.49 -20.44 -29.37
C LEU A 13 -18.46 -20.06 -28.32
N ALA A 14 -18.88 -19.35 -27.26
CA ALA A 14 -18.01 -18.81 -26.23
C ALA A 14 -17.19 -19.93 -25.56
N THR A 15 -15.93 -20.07 -25.97
CA THR A 15 -14.96 -20.92 -25.27
C THR A 15 -14.57 -20.22 -23.98
N LYS A 16 -15.07 -20.74 -22.86
CA LYS A 16 -14.64 -20.44 -21.50
C LYS A 16 -13.11 -20.41 -21.47
N ALA A 17 -12.51 -19.26 -21.15
CA ALA A 17 -11.06 -19.10 -21.13
C ALA A 17 -10.47 -20.07 -20.11
N ALA A 18 -9.89 -21.17 -20.59
CA ALA A 18 -9.06 -22.05 -19.79
C ALA A 18 -7.86 -21.22 -19.32
N ARG A 19 -7.87 -20.82 -18.04
CA ARG A 19 -6.68 -20.26 -17.40
C ARG A 19 -5.57 -21.28 -17.59
N LYS A 20 -4.43 -20.86 -18.15
CA LYS A 20 -3.24 -21.70 -18.33
C LYS A 20 -2.89 -22.40 -17.01
N SER A 21 -3.33 -23.63 -16.81
CA SER A 21 -2.70 -24.54 -15.87
C SER A 21 -1.34 -24.91 -16.45
N ALA A 22 -0.33 -24.92 -15.58
CA ALA A 22 1.03 -25.29 -15.96
C ALA A 22 1.05 -26.67 -16.63
N PRO A 23 1.97 -26.93 -17.59
CA PRO A 23 2.12 -28.25 -18.18
C PRO A 23 2.40 -29.29 -17.08
N ALA A 24 1.75 -30.46 -17.17
CA ALA A 24 1.79 -31.52 -16.15
C ALA A 24 3.15 -32.25 -16.04
N THR A 25 4.14 -31.87 -16.86
CA THR A 25 5.48 -32.46 -16.86
C THR A 25 6.51 -31.36 -17.13
N GLY A 26 7.21 -30.95 -16.08
CA GLY A 26 8.23 -29.89 -16.11
C GLY A 26 8.03 -28.93 -14.94
N GLY A 27 8.98 -28.93 -14.00
CA GLY A 27 8.89 -28.21 -12.73
C GLY A 27 8.34 -26.78 -12.88
N VAL A 28 7.36 -26.44 -12.04
CA VAL A 28 6.73 -25.12 -11.99
C VAL A 28 7.84 -24.06 -11.88
N LYS A 29 7.88 -23.10 -12.81
CA LYS A 29 8.80 -21.95 -12.72
C LYS A 29 8.64 -21.33 -11.34
N LYS A 30 9.75 -21.21 -10.60
CA LYS A 30 9.74 -20.58 -9.27
C LYS A 30 9.07 -19.21 -9.38
N PRO A 31 8.10 -18.88 -8.50
CA PRO A 31 7.51 -17.55 -8.45
C PRO A 31 8.60 -16.50 -8.34
N HIS A 32 8.49 -15.43 -9.12
CA HIS A 32 9.44 -14.33 -9.04
C HIS A 32 9.36 -13.68 -7.65
N ARG A 33 10.49 -13.56 -6.97
CA ARG A 33 10.62 -12.87 -5.68
C ARG A 33 11.59 -11.71 -5.81
N TYR A 34 11.15 -10.52 -5.42
CA TYR A 34 12.03 -9.36 -5.34
C TYR A 34 13.10 -9.56 -4.26
N ARG A 35 14.30 -8.99 -4.48
CA ARG A 35 15.38 -9.01 -3.49
C ARG A 35 14.96 -8.21 -2.24
N PRO A 36 15.42 -8.60 -1.04
CA PRO A 36 15.24 -7.79 0.17
C PRO A 36 15.63 -6.32 -0.08
N GLY A 37 14.87 -5.38 0.48
CA GLY A 37 15.04 -3.94 0.24
C GLY A 37 14.41 -3.40 -1.06
N THR A 38 14.19 -4.22 -2.09
CA THR A 38 13.63 -3.74 -3.37
C THR A 38 12.22 -3.17 -3.22
N VAL A 39 11.37 -3.85 -2.43
CA VAL A 39 10.00 -3.41 -2.19
C VAL A 39 9.98 -2.23 -1.21
N ALA A 40 10.80 -2.28 -0.15
CA ALA A 40 10.92 -1.19 0.82
C ALA A 40 11.33 0.14 0.15
N LEU A 41 12.34 0.13 -0.73
CA LEU A 41 12.75 1.33 -1.47
C LEU A 41 11.67 1.84 -2.43
N ARG A 42 10.83 0.94 -2.96
CA ARG A 42 9.68 1.34 -3.80
C ARG A 42 8.59 1.99 -2.95
N GLU A 43 8.33 1.47 -1.76
CA GLU A 43 7.37 2.01 -0.81
C GLU A 43 7.81 3.38 -0.29
N ILE A 44 9.08 3.55 0.11
CA ILE A 44 9.64 4.85 0.52
C ILE A 44 9.40 5.92 -0.55
N ARG A 45 9.75 5.62 -1.80
CA ARG A 45 9.53 6.56 -2.93
C ARG A 45 8.05 6.84 -3.19
N ARG A 46 7.19 5.84 -3.02
CA ARG A 46 5.74 6.01 -3.18
C ARG A 46 5.21 6.97 -2.12
N TYR A 47 5.51 6.71 -0.85
CA TYR A 47 4.98 7.48 0.28
C TYR A 47 5.55 8.90 0.36
N GLN A 48 6.81 9.10 -0.01
CA GLN A 48 7.39 10.45 -0.13
C GLN A 48 6.75 11.30 -1.24
N LYS A 49 6.13 10.68 -2.25
CA LYS A 49 5.47 11.40 -3.34
C LYS A 49 4.02 11.76 -3.02
N SER A 50 3.39 11.06 -2.09
CA SER A 50 1.99 11.25 -1.71
C SER A 50 1.85 12.03 -0.41
N THR A 51 0.67 12.60 -0.19
CA THR A 51 0.29 13.25 1.07
C THR A 51 -0.91 12.55 1.72
N GLU A 52 -1.17 11.29 1.34
CA GLU A 52 -2.24 10.51 1.95
C GLU A 52 -1.88 10.14 3.39
N LEU A 53 -2.86 10.22 4.29
CA LEU A 53 -2.71 9.75 5.66
C LEU A 53 -2.55 8.23 5.68
N LEU A 54 -1.52 7.74 6.37
CA LEU A 54 -1.13 6.34 6.40
C LEU A 54 -1.83 5.57 7.52
N ILE A 55 -2.24 6.24 8.60
CA ILE A 55 -2.99 5.61 9.69
C ILE A 55 -4.48 5.58 9.31
N ARG A 56 -5.13 4.43 9.54
CA ARG A 56 -6.57 4.28 9.27
C ARG A 56 -7.37 5.20 10.19
N LYS A 57 -8.29 5.99 9.59
CA LYS A 57 -9.10 6.99 10.29
C LYS A 57 -9.90 6.45 11.48
N LEU A 58 -10.59 5.32 11.34
CA LEU A 58 -11.46 4.78 12.41
C LEU A 58 -10.67 4.31 13.64
N PRO A 59 -9.59 3.50 13.50
CA PRO A 59 -8.72 3.18 14.64
C PRO A 59 -8.11 4.43 15.29
N PHE A 60 -7.61 5.39 14.52
CA PHE A 60 -7.05 6.63 15.06
C PHE A 60 -8.10 7.42 15.86
N GLN A 61 -9.31 7.55 15.33
CA GLN A 61 -10.42 8.21 16.04
C GLN A 61 -10.77 7.50 17.36
N ARG A 62 -10.76 6.17 17.39
CA ARG A 62 -11.01 5.41 18.63
C ARG A 62 -9.94 5.70 19.68
N LEU A 63 -8.67 5.69 19.28
CA LEU A 63 -7.54 6.03 20.16
C LEU A 63 -7.65 7.46 20.70
N VAL A 64 -7.98 8.44 19.85
CA VAL A 64 -8.17 9.83 20.29
C VAL A 64 -9.25 9.93 21.36
N ARG A 65 -10.37 9.21 21.20
CA ARG A 65 -11.48 9.22 22.15
C ARG A 65 -11.13 8.48 23.45
N GLU A 66 -10.41 7.37 23.35
CA GLU A 66 -9.91 6.61 24.50
C GLU A 66 -9.03 7.49 25.38
N ILE A 67 -8.00 8.14 24.81
CA ILE A 67 -7.10 9.03 25.54
C ILE A 67 -7.86 10.22 26.14
N ALA A 68 -8.78 10.84 25.38
CA ALA A 68 -9.51 12.00 25.85
C ALA A 68 -10.46 11.69 27.02
N GLN A 69 -10.98 10.46 27.08
CA GLN A 69 -11.87 10.00 28.14
C GLN A 69 -11.19 10.03 29.51
N ASP A 70 -9.87 9.80 29.57
CA ASP A 70 -9.08 9.85 30.80
C ASP A 70 -8.99 11.25 31.39
N PHE A 71 -9.19 12.30 30.57
CA PHE A 71 -9.14 13.70 31.02
C PHE A 71 -10.54 14.26 31.31
N LYS A 72 -11.52 13.94 30.46
CA LYS A 72 -12.90 14.40 30.63
C LYS A 72 -13.86 13.46 29.91
N THR A 73 -14.84 12.96 30.65
CA THR A 73 -15.89 12.11 30.10
C THR A 73 -16.84 12.92 29.21
N ASP A 74 -17.48 12.23 28.26
CA ASP A 74 -18.56 12.76 27.40
C ASP A 74 -18.14 13.89 26.45
N LEU A 75 -16.86 13.95 26.08
CA LEU A 75 -16.36 14.88 25.06
C LEU A 75 -16.89 14.54 23.66
N ARG A 76 -17.36 15.58 22.96
CA ARG A 76 -17.70 15.52 21.54
C ARG A 76 -16.57 16.14 20.73
N PHE A 77 -16.19 15.45 19.66
CA PHE A 77 -15.15 15.90 18.74
C PHE A 77 -15.78 16.37 17.43
N GLN A 78 -15.34 17.53 16.96
CA GLN A 78 -15.56 17.95 15.58
C GLN A 78 -14.77 17.02 14.64
N SER A 79 -15.29 16.77 13.44
CA SER A 79 -14.59 15.95 12.44
C SER A 79 -13.23 16.54 12.06
N SER A 80 -13.13 17.86 11.90
CA SER A 80 -11.87 18.56 11.62
C SER A 80 -10.87 18.46 12.76
N ALA A 81 -11.32 18.42 14.03
CA ALA A 81 -10.43 18.27 15.18
C ALA A 81 -9.71 16.92 15.15
N VAL A 82 -10.43 15.84 14.83
CA VAL A 82 -9.82 14.51 14.70
C VAL A 82 -8.86 14.46 13.51
N SER A 83 -9.21 15.08 12.38
CA SER A 83 -8.31 15.19 11.22
C SER A 83 -7.04 15.97 11.54
N ALA A 84 -7.15 17.11 12.23
CA ALA A 84 -6.02 17.93 12.63
C ALA A 84 -5.07 17.18 13.57
N LEU A 85 -5.62 16.46 14.55
CA LEU A 85 -4.84 15.59 15.42
C LEU A 85 -4.10 14.51 14.62
N GLN A 86 -4.75 13.93 13.61
CA GLN A 86 -4.13 12.91 12.77
C GLN A 86 -3.01 13.47 11.91
N GLU A 87 -3.24 14.60 11.23
CA GLU A 87 -2.23 15.28 10.42
C GLU A 87 -0.99 15.64 11.24
N ALA A 88 -1.19 16.25 12.42
CA ALA A 88 -0.10 16.61 13.31
C ALA A 88 0.68 15.38 13.82
N SER A 89 -0.04 14.30 14.20
CA SER A 89 0.58 13.08 14.72
C SER A 89 1.41 12.36 13.65
N GLU A 90 0.88 12.22 12.43
CA GLU A 90 1.61 11.57 11.35
C GLU A 90 2.83 12.40 10.90
N ALA A 91 2.68 13.73 10.79
CA ALA A 91 3.80 14.61 10.48
C ALA A 91 4.91 14.52 11.54
N TYR A 92 4.54 14.50 12.82
CA TYR A 92 5.49 14.33 13.93
C TYR A 92 6.22 12.98 13.84
N LEU A 93 5.51 11.88 13.62
CA LEU A 93 6.11 10.55 13.52
C LEU A 93 7.03 10.43 12.31
N VAL A 94 6.69 11.02 11.16
CA VAL A 94 7.56 11.04 9.98
C VAL A 94 8.87 11.76 10.29
N GLY A 95 8.82 12.96 10.88
CA GLY A 95 10.02 13.69 11.30
C GLY A 95 10.87 12.90 12.31
N LEU A 96 10.22 12.28 13.29
CA LEU A 96 10.91 11.41 14.25
C LEU A 96 11.60 10.22 13.58
N PHE A 97 10.99 9.61 12.55
CA PHE A 97 11.61 8.52 11.81
C PHE A 97 12.78 8.97 10.94
N GLU A 98 12.75 10.20 10.40
CA GLU A 98 13.89 10.79 9.69
C GLU A 98 15.10 10.91 10.61
N ASP A 99 14.93 11.50 11.80
CA ASP A 99 15.98 11.62 12.81
C ASP A 99 16.47 10.24 13.30
N THR A 100 15.54 9.32 13.53
CA THR A 100 15.86 7.94 13.95
C THR A 100 16.70 7.23 12.88
N ASN A 101 16.39 7.46 11.61
CA ASN A 101 17.16 6.90 10.50
C ASN A 101 18.56 7.50 10.42
N LEU A 102 18.72 8.81 10.66
CA LEU A 102 20.04 9.44 10.77
C LEU A 102 20.87 8.80 11.90
N CYS A 103 20.26 8.55 13.05
CA CYS A 103 20.89 7.83 14.17
C CYS A 103 21.28 6.38 13.80
N ALA A 104 20.46 5.68 13.02
CA ALA A 104 20.78 4.33 12.56
C ALA A 104 21.97 4.31 11.60
N ILE A 105 21.99 5.21 10.61
CA ILE A 105 23.09 5.38 9.66
C ILE A 105 24.37 5.78 10.39
N HIS A 106 24.27 6.68 11.39
CA HIS A 106 25.40 7.07 12.23
C HIS A 106 26.02 5.86 12.94
N ALA A 107 25.18 4.93 13.41
CA ALA A 107 25.60 3.67 14.00
C ALA A 107 26.00 2.58 12.99
N LYS A 108 26.10 2.91 11.69
CA LYS A 108 26.46 1.99 10.59
C LYS A 108 25.53 0.76 10.49
N ARG A 109 24.24 0.98 10.72
CA ARG A 109 23.19 -0.04 10.56
C ARG A 109 22.37 0.17 9.30
#